data_AF-U6E750-F1
#
_entry.id   AF-U6E750-F1
#
_cell.length_a   1.000
_cell.length_b   1.000
_cell.length_c   1.000
_cell.angle_alpha   90.00
_cell.angle_beta   90.00
_cell.angle_gamma   90.00
#
_symmetry.space_group_name_H-M   'P 1'
#
loop_
_entity.id
_entity.type
_entity.pdbx_description
1 polymer ?
#
loop_
_entity_poly.entity_id
_entity_poly.type
_entity_poly.pdbx_seq_one_letter_code
_entity_poly.pdbx_strand_id
1 'polypeptide(L)'
;IEEGIREVMGAIAHFPGTVDHILSEYNRVTSEGGRLSDVLSGYIDPDDGIAPPAAEVPPPVDAKVAKADDDSDDDEAESSDDEEEAESGPDPIIAAQRFGAVSDQMEITRKALKKHGRTNKQ
;
A
#
# COMPACT_ATOMS: atom_id res chain seq x y z
N ILE A 1 -8.84 7.83 -18.97
CA ILE A 1 -8.83 7.90 -17.48
C ILE A 1 -7.82 6.91 -16.94
N GLU A 2 -7.92 5.63 -17.30
CA GLU A 2 -7.00 4.57 -16.84
C GLU A 2 -5.53 4.76 -17.27
N GLU A 3 -5.28 5.23 -18.49
CA GLU A 3 -3.92 5.52 -18.97
C GLU A 3 -3.23 6.60 -18.14
N GLY A 4 -3.95 7.67 -17.78
CA GLY A 4 -3.40 8.75 -16.95
C GLY A 4 -3.09 8.29 -15.53
N ILE A 5 -3.90 7.42 -14.94
CA ILE A 5 -3.62 6.85 -13.61
C ILE A 5 -2.40 5.93 -13.68
N ARG A 6 -2.26 5.15 -14.75
CA ARG A 6 -1.06 4.33 -14.98
C ARG A 6 0.19 5.18 -15.14
N GLU A 7 0.11 6.30 -15.85
CA GLU A 7 1.21 7.25 -15.99
C GLU A 7 1.61 7.84 -14.62
N VAL A 8 0.63 8.24 -13.81
CA VAL A 8 0.87 8.75 -12.45
C VAL A 8 1.52 7.69 -11.56
N MET A 9 0.99 6.46 -11.54
CA MET A 9 1.58 5.36 -10.78
C MET A 9 3.00 5.03 -11.25
N GLY A 10 3.23 5.07 -12.57
CA GLY A 10 4.56 4.93 -13.15
C GLY A 10 5.50 6.03 -12.69
N ALA A 11 5.06 7.29 -12.68
CA ALA A 11 5.86 8.41 -12.20
C ALA A 11 6.21 8.27 -10.71
N ILE A 12 5.24 7.87 -9.87
CA ILE A 12 5.44 7.62 -8.44
C ILE A 12 6.46 6.51 -8.21
N ALA A 13 6.39 5.42 -8.99
CA ALA A 13 7.34 4.31 -8.89
C ALA A 13 8.78 4.72 -9.24
N HIS A 14 8.97 5.71 -10.12
CA HIS A 14 10.29 6.25 -10.48
C HIS A 14 10.78 7.36 -9.53
N PHE A 15 9.90 7.90 -8.68
CA PHE A 15 10.27 8.92 -7.71
C PHE A 15 11.22 8.33 -6.65
N PRO A 16 12.37 8.98 -6.35
CA PRO A 16 13.32 8.44 -5.39
C PRO A 16 12.70 8.28 -4.00
N GLY A 17 12.98 7.15 -3.35
CA GLY A 17 12.53 6.87 -1.99
C GLY A 17 11.13 6.27 -1.88
N THR A 18 10.30 6.28 -2.94
CA THR A 18 8.97 5.66 -2.90
C THR A 18 9.04 4.17 -2.58
N VAL A 19 9.87 3.42 -3.30
CA VAL A 19 10.02 1.97 -3.10
C VAL A 19 10.58 1.67 -1.70
N ASP A 20 11.53 2.48 -1.22
CA ASP A 20 12.10 2.34 0.11
C ASP A 20 11.06 2.56 1.20
N HIS A 21 10.18 3.55 1.01
CA HIS A 21 9.09 3.84 1.94
C HIS A 21 8.08 2.69 2.00
N ILE A 22 7.66 2.15 0.85
CA ILE A 22 6.73 1.01 0.80
C ILE A 22 7.33 -0.23 1.48
N LEU A 23 8.60 -0.54 1.23
CA LEU A 23 9.30 -1.64 1.92
C LEU A 23 9.38 -1.40 3.44
N SER A 24 9.60 -0.14 3.86
CA SER A 24 9.63 0.22 5.28
C SER A 24 8.26 0.04 5.95
N GLU A 25 7.17 0.45 5.31
CA GLU A 25 5.82 0.27 5.85
C GLU A 25 5.46 -1.21 5.97
N TYR A 26 5.79 -2.02 4.97
CA TYR A 26 5.62 -3.48 5.05
C TYR A 26 6.39 -4.09 6.23
N ASN A 27 7.65 -3.70 6.42
CA ASN A 27 8.45 -4.18 7.54
C ASN A 27 7.87 -3.73 8.89
N ARG A 28 7.41 -2.48 9.00
CA ARG A 28 6.76 -1.94 10.20
C ARG A 28 5.53 -2.78 10.55
N VAL A 29 4.59 -2.90 9.62
CA VAL A 29 3.34 -3.65 9.79
C VAL A 29 3.60 -5.11 10.17
N THR A 30 4.50 -5.80 9.46
CA THR A 30 4.80 -7.21 9.76
C THR A 30 5.53 -7.41 11.08
N SER A 31 6.38 -6.45 11.51
CA SER A 31 7.09 -6.52 12.78
C SER A 31 6.22 -6.17 13.99
N GLU A 32 5.24 -5.29 13.81
CA GLU A 32 4.31 -4.83 14.84
C GLU A 32 3.04 -5.69 14.91
N GLY A 33 2.89 -6.67 14.02
CA GLY A 33 1.70 -7.55 13.95
C GLY A 33 0.46 -6.87 13.38
N GLY A 34 0.64 -5.84 12.55
CA GLY A 34 -0.43 -5.14 11.84
C GLY A 34 -1.01 -5.93 10.66
N ARG A 35 -2.03 -5.37 10.01
CA ARG A 35 -2.76 -6.03 8.92
C ARG A 35 -2.10 -5.73 7.59
N LEU A 36 -1.87 -6.75 6.76
CA LEU A 36 -1.29 -6.55 5.43
C LEU A 36 -2.19 -5.71 4.50
N SER A 37 -3.50 -5.71 4.75
CA SER A 37 -4.49 -4.87 4.09
C SER A 37 -4.22 -3.37 4.25
N ASP A 38 -3.51 -2.96 5.31
CA ASP A 38 -3.10 -1.56 5.53
C ASP A 38 -2.01 -1.12 4.54
N VAL A 39 -1.29 -2.07 3.94
CA VAL A 39 -0.15 -1.81 3.04
C VAL A 39 -0.52 -2.09 1.59
N LEU A 40 -1.28 -3.16 1.33
CA LEU A 40 -1.66 -3.54 -0.02
C LEU A 40 -3.02 -4.25 -0.07
N SER A 41 -3.77 -4.00 -1.14
CA SER A 41 -5.08 -4.61 -1.37
C SER A 41 -5.00 -5.89 -2.23
N GLY A 42 -3.99 -6.03 -3.09
CA GLY A 42 -3.85 -7.19 -3.96
C GLY A 42 -2.69 -7.06 -4.95
N TYR A 43 -2.61 -8.02 -5.87
CA TYR A 43 -1.57 -8.07 -6.89
C TYR A 43 -2.16 -7.90 -8.29
N ILE A 44 -1.40 -7.24 -9.17
CA ILE A 44 -1.73 -7.18 -10.60
C ILE A 44 -1.22 -8.47 -11.24
N ASP A 45 -2.11 -9.22 -11.88
CA ASP A 45 -1.72 -10.34 -12.72
C ASP A 45 -1.28 -9.81 -14.11
N PRO A 46 -0.08 -10.14 -14.59
CA PRO A 46 0.37 -9.75 -15.93
C PRO A 46 -0.54 -10.28 -17.06
N ASP A 47 -1.23 -11.39 -16.86
CA ASP A 47 -2.07 -12.06 -17.87
C ASP A 47 -3.51 -11.57 -17.89
N ASP A 48 -3.96 -10.90 -16.82
CA ASP A 48 -5.35 -10.46 -16.69
C ASP A 48 -5.71 -9.33 -17.68
N GLY A 49 -4.72 -8.67 -18.29
CA GLY A 49 -4.95 -7.49 -19.14
C GLY A 49 -5.59 -6.30 -18.39
N ILE A 50 -5.87 -6.48 -17.09
CA ILE A 50 -6.41 -5.50 -16.17
C ILE A 50 -5.32 -4.46 -15.95
N ALA A 51 -5.61 -3.21 -16.34
CA ALA A 51 -4.85 -2.09 -15.82
C ALA A 51 -4.92 -2.14 -14.29
N PRO A 52 -3.81 -1.95 -13.54
CA PRO A 52 -3.88 -1.83 -12.10
C PRO A 52 -5.10 -1.01 -11.72
N PRO A 53 -5.99 -1.51 -10.84
CA PRO A 53 -7.17 -0.76 -10.47
C PRO A 53 -6.70 0.63 -10.04
N ALA A 54 -7.43 1.65 -10.46
CA ALA A 54 -7.28 2.96 -9.87
C ALA A 54 -7.48 2.75 -8.36
N ALA A 55 -6.38 2.65 -7.61
CA ALA A 55 -6.45 2.83 -6.17
C ALA A 55 -7.19 4.16 -6.04
N GLU A 56 -8.40 4.15 -5.48
CA GLU A 56 -9.09 5.37 -5.12
C GLU A 56 -8.14 6.06 -4.15
N VAL A 57 -7.34 6.99 -4.69
CA VAL A 57 -6.49 7.83 -3.86
C VAL A 57 -7.50 8.58 -3.00
N PRO A 58 -7.56 8.31 -1.68
CA PRO A 58 -8.49 9.04 -0.84
C PRO A 58 -8.20 10.53 -1.07
N PRO A 59 -9.24 11.37 -1.20
CA PRO A 59 -9.02 12.80 -1.35
C PRO A 59 -8.08 13.26 -0.24
N PRO A 60 -7.15 14.19 -0.53
CA PRO A 60 -6.19 14.65 0.48
C PRO A 60 -6.97 15.07 1.72
N VAL A 61 -6.76 14.35 2.82
CA VAL A 61 -7.39 14.69 4.09
C VAL A 61 -6.76 16.00 4.57
N ASP A 62 -7.47 17.11 4.37
CA ASP A 62 -7.14 18.36 5.02
C ASP A 62 -7.15 18.12 6.53
N ALA A 63 -5.97 18.09 7.14
CA ALA A 63 -5.81 18.00 8.59
C ALA A 63 -6.43 19.24 9.25
N LYS A 64 -7.73 19.19 9.54
CA LYS A 64 -8.41 20.17 10.38
C LYS A 64 -8.71 19.56 11.74
N VAL A 65 -8.00 20.12 12.69
CA VAL A 65 -8.03 19.96 14.14
C VAL A 65 -9.45 19.85 14.72
N ALA A 66 -9.55 18.96 15.69
CA ALA A 66 -10.64 18.62 16.61
C ALA A 66 -11.61 19.74 17.02
N LYS A 67 -12.87 19.35 17.25
CA LYS A 67 -13.66 19.78 18.41
C LYS A 67 -14.56 18.65 18.90
N ALA A 68 -14.55 18.46 20.20
CA ALA A 68 -15.34 17.52 20.98
C ALA A 68 -16.71 18.11 21.38
N ASP A 69 -17.61 17.17 21.65
CA ASP A 69 -18.67 17.10 22.67
C ASP A 69 -20.12 17.58 22.46
N ASP A 70 -20.98 16.79 23.13
CA ASP A 70 -22.40 16.92 23.54
C ASP A 70 -23.45 16.28 22.60
N ASP A 71 -23.81 14.99 22.75
CA ASP A 71 -24.57 14.28 23.81
C ASP A 71 -26.11 14.32 23.60
N SER A 72 -26.69 13.14 23.34
CA SER A 72 -28.04 12.75 23.76
C SER A 72 -28.21 11.23 23.55
N ASP A 73 -28.16 10.51 24.66
CA ASP A 73 -28.71 9.18 24.95
C ASP A 73 -30.15 8.99 24.40
N ASP A 74 -30.47 7.79 23.87
CA ASP A 74 -31.37 6.81 24.54
C ASP A 74 -31.76 5.62 23.63
N ASP A 75 -31.86 4.46 24.28
CA ASP A 75 -32.56 3.20 23.98
C ASP A 75 -31.96 2.09 23.08
N GLU A 76 -31.18 1.24 23.76
CA GLU A 76 -31.38 -0.21 23.99
C GLU A 76 -31.55 -1.24 22.84
N ALA A 77 -30.57 -2.15 22.84
CA ALA A 77 -30.71 -3.61 22.96
C ALA A 77 -30.82 -4.51 21.71
N GLU A 78 -29.72 -5.25 21.52
CA GLU A 78 -29.65 -6.69 21.25
C GLU A 78 -29.92 -7.18 19.81
N SER A 79 -28.83 -7.43 19.06
CA SER A 79 -28.55 -8.79 18.58
C SER A 79 -27.08 -8.90 18.13
N SER A 80 -26.30 -9.61 18.95
CA SER A 80 -25.04 -10.24 18.54
C SER A 80 -25.28 -11.21 17.38
N ASP A 81 -24.64 -11.00 16.24
CA ASP A 81 -24.23 -12.07 15.32
C ASP A 81 -23.04 -11.61 14.47
N ASP A 82 -21.85 -11.81 15.04
CA ASP A 82 -20.63 -12.23 14.34
C ASP A 82 -20.29 -11.54 12.99
N GLU A 83 -19.89 -10.28 13.07
CA GLU A 83 -19.12 -9.61 12.02
C GLU A 83 -17.67 -10.13 11.99
N GLU A 84 -17.46 -11.42 11.79
CA GLU A 84 -16.24 -11.89 11.12
C GLU A 84 -16.45 -11.72 9.60
N GLU A 85 -16.59 -10.45 9.16
CA GLU A 85 -16.28 -10.12 7.77
C GLU A 85 -14.82 -10.55 7.58
N ALA A 86 -14.64 -11.63 6.83
CA ALA A 86 -13.37 -12.24 6.52
C ALA A 86 -12.44 -11.21 5.88
N GLU A 87 -11.73 -10.47 6.71
CA GLU A 87 -10.55 -9.71 6.34
C GLU A 87 -9.43 -10.73 6.09
N SER A 88 -9.63 -11.60 5.11
CA SER A 88 -8.53 -12.36 4.53
C SER A 88 -7.74 -11.38 3.69
N GLY A 89 -6.93 -10.58 4.38
CA GLY A 89 -5.91 -9.77 3.76
C GLY A 89 -5.01 -10.63 2.86
N PRO A 90 -4.17 -9.98 2.03
CA PRO A 90 -3.31 -10.70 1.09
C PRO A 90 -2.47 -11.78 1.82
N ASP A 91 -2.33 -12.94 1.18
CA ASP A 91 -1.64 -14.09 1.76
C ASP A 91 -0.23 -13.69 2.26
N PRO A 92 0.08 -13.88 3.56
CA PRO A 92 1.34 -13.44 4.15
C PRO A 92 2.57 -14.14 3.54
N ILE A 93 2.42 -15.38 3.06
CA ILE A 93 3.51 -16.12 2.41
C ILE A 93 3.80 -15.50 1.04
N ILE A 94 2.76 -15.22 0.26
CA ILE A 94 2.90 -14.58 -1.06
C ILE A 94 3.42 -13.15 -0.90
N ALA A 95 2.95 -12.42 0.11
CA ALA A 95 3.43 -11.08 0.44
C ALA A 95 4.93 -11.10 0.78
N ALA A 96 5.36 -11.98 1.68
CA ALA A 96 6.76 -12.13 2.01
C ALA A 96 7.63 -12.45 0.79
N GLN A 97 7.16 -13.34 -0.09
CA GLN A 97 7.87 -13.68 -1.32
C GLN A 97 8.00 -12.46 -2.25
N ARG A 98 6.92 -11.72 -2.47
CA ARG A 98 6.90 -10.59 -3.40
C ARG A 98 7.66 -9.38 -2.85
N PHE A 99 7.50 -9.03 -1.58
CA PHE A 99 8.28 -7.97 -0.94
C PHE A 99 9.77 -8.31 -0.85
N GLY A 100 10.10 -9.59 -0.64
CA GLY A 100 11.48 -10.09 -0.74
C GLY A 100 12.08 -9.81 -2.12
N ALA A 101 11.37 -10.18 -3.19
CA ALA A 101 11.83 -9.93 -4.56
C ALA A 101 12.00 -8.42 -4.87
N VAL A 102 11.08 -7.57 -4.38
CA VAL A 102 11.19 -6.11 -4.53
C VAL A 102 12.41 -5.57 -3.76
N SER A 103 12.65 -6.07 -2.55
CA SER A 103 13.82 -5.69 -1.74
C SER A 103 15.13 -6.04 -2.44
N ASP A 104 15.26 -7.27 -2.95
CA ASP A 104 16.44 -7.73 -3.68
C ASP A 104 16.70 -6.87 -4.93
N GLN A 105 15.65 -6.58 -5.70
CA GLN A 105 15.75 -5.71 -6.87
C GLN A 105 16.14 -4.27 -6.50
N MET A 106 15.65 -3.77 -5.36
CA MET A 106 16.01 -2.44 -4.87
C MET A 106 17.50 -2.39 -4.47
N GLU A 107 18.06 -3.44 -3.90
CA GLU A 107 19.50 -3.51 -3.63
C GLU A 107 20.34 -3.47 -4.91
N ILE A 108 19.93 -4.21 -5.94
CA ILE A 108 20.59 -4.18 -7.26
C ILE A 108 20.54 -2.77 -7.83
N THR A 109 19.37 -2.14 -7.78
CA THR A 109 19.16 -0.75 -8.21
C THR A 109 20.08 0.21 -7.45
N ARG A 110 20.18 0.11 -6.13
CA ARG A 110 21.08 0.94 -5.31
C ARG A 110 22.55 0.75 -5.68
N LYS A 111 22.99 -0.49 -5.94
CA LYS A 111 24.36 -0.78 -6.40
C LYS A 111 24.64 -0.14 -7.77
N ALA A 112 23.70 -0.26 -8.71
CA ALA A 112 23.80 0.38 -10.02
C ALA A 112 23.84 1.90 -9.91
N LEU A 113 22.94 2.50 -9.12
CA LEU A 113 22.89 3.95 -8.87
C LEU A 113 24.19 4.48 -8.26
N LYS A 114 24.80 3.74 -7.31
CA LYS A 114 26.08 4.13 -6.72
C LYS A 114 27.23 4.09 -7.72
N LYS A 115 27.20 3.15 -8.66
CA LYS A 115 28.28 2.96 -9.65
C LYS A 115 28.15 3.89 -10.86
N HIS A 116 26.93 4.11 -11.33
CA HIS A 116 26.65 4.74 -12.62
C HIS A 116 26.01 6.12 -12.50
N GLY A 117 25.37 6.41 -11.37
CA GLY A 117 24.53 7.59 -11.20
C GLY A 117 23.16 7.43 -11.86
N ARG A 118 22.20 8.24 -11.43
CA ARG A 118 20.78 8.11 -11.80
C ARG A 118 20.45 8.60 -13.22
N THR A 119 21.36 9.36 -13.82
CA THR A 119 21.26 9.86 -15.22
C THR A 119 21.94 8.93 -16.22
N ASN A 120 22.46 7.79 -15.76
CA ASN A 120 23.09 6.80 -16.64
C ASN A 120 22.02 5.99 -17.38
N LYS A 121 22.37 5.49 -18.57
CA LYS A 121 21.50 4.63 -19.37
C LYS A 121 21.55 3.16 -18.95
N GLN A 122 22.53 2.79 -18.12
CA GLN A 122 22.78 1.42 -17.65
C GLN A 122 22.28 1.19 -16.23
#